data_AF-A0A5V6DNI9-F1
#
_entry.id   AF-A0A5V6DNI9-F1
#
_cell.length_a   1.000
_cell.length_b   1.000
_cell.length_c   1.000
_cell.angle_alpha   90.00
_cell.angle_beta   90.00
_cell.angle_gamma   90.00
#
_symmetry.space_group_name_H-M   'P 1'
#
loop_
_entity.id
_entity.type
_entity.pdbx_description
1 polymer ?
#
loop_
_entity_poly.entity_id
_entity_poly.type
_entity_poly.pdbx_seq_one_letter_code
_entity_poly.pdbx_strand_id
1 'polypeptide(L)'
;AISSGGLQFVGAGGKATDTIINEGGGQSLKGLALNTTLNGGEQWMHEGAIATGTVINDKGWQVVKPGAVATDTVVNTGAEGGPDAENGDTGQFVRGNAVRTTINKNGRQIVAAEGTANTTMVYAGGDQTVHGYALDTTLNGGNQYVHNGGTAS
;
A
#
# COMPACT_ATOMS: atom_id res chain seq x y z
N ALA A 1 0.53 8.46 18.05
CA ALA A 1 1.66 7.83 17.34
C ALA A 1 1.92 6.46 17.94
N ILE A 2 2.26 5.48 17.11
CA ILE A 2 2.67 4.13 17.52
C ILE A 2 4.17 4.05 17.24
N SER A 3 4.97 3.71 18.25
CA SER A 3 6.43 3.61 18.14
C SER A 3 6.88 2.17 18.30
N SER A 4 8.19 1.92 18.20
CA SER A 4 8.80 0.59 18.35
C SER A 4 8.21 -0.24 19.52
N GLY A 5 7.77 -1.46 19.20
CA GLY A 5 7.10 -2.38 20.13
C GLY A 5 5.62 -2.09 20.38
N GLY A 6 5.10 -0.96 19.89
CA GLY A 6 3.70 -0.59 19.98
C GLY A 6 2.85 -1.28 18.92
N LEU A 7 1.64 -1.68 19.31
CA LEU A 7 0.63 -2.21 18.41
C LEU A 7 -0.72 -1.54 18.69
N GLN A 8 -1.35 -0.99 17.65
CA GLN A 8 -2.77 -0.60 17.71
C GLN A 8 -3.61 -1.66 17.02
N PHE A 9 -4.56 -2.23 17.75
CA PHE A 9 -5.60 -3.06 17.16
C PHE A 9 -6.88 -2.24 16.95
N VAL A 10 -7.35 -2.15 15.72
CA VAL A 10 -8.61 -1.50 15.36
C VAL A 10 -9.58 -2.58 14.93
N GLY A 11 -10.42 -3.04 15.86
CA GLY A 11 -11.40 -4.11 15.64
C GLY A 11 -12.52 -3.73 14.66
N ALA A 12 -13.35 -4.71 14.30
CA ALA A 12 -14.54 -4.46 13.48
C ALA A 12 -15.47 -3.43 14.16
N GLY A 13 -15.96 -2.46 13.37
CA GLY A 13 -16.70 -1.30 13.88
C GLY A 13 -15.85 -0.23 14.58
N GLY A 14 -14.58 -0.52 14.86
CA GLY A 14 -13.61 0.44 15.37
C GLY A 14 -13.17 1.45 14.30
N LYS A 15 -12.79 2.65 14.74
CA LYS A 15 -12.29 3.72 13.89
C LYS A 15 -11.02 4.33 14.48
N ALA A 16 -9.99 4.46 13.66
CA ALA A 16 -8.78 5.22 13.96
C ALA A 16 -8.61 6.35 12.94
N THR A 17 -8.16 7.52 13.37
CA THR A 17 -7.92 8.69 12.51
C THR A 17 -6.57 9.30 12.82
N ASP A 18 -5.91 9.82 11.79
CA ASP A 18 -4.66 10.59 11.89
C ASP A 18 -3.57 9.83 12.67
N THR A 19 -3.58 8.50 12.54
CA THR A 19 -2.62 7.62 13.22
C THR A 19 -1.26 7.75 12.55
N ILE A 20 -0.24 8.14 13.31
CA ILE A 20 1.15 8.08 12.88
C ILE A 20 1.78 6.78 13.40
N ILE A 21 2.37 5.98 12.52
CA ILE A 21 3.06 4.73 12.86
C ILE A 21 4.53 4.88 12.48
N ASN A 22 5.40 4.90 13.48
CA ASN A 22 6.85 5.03 13.30
C ASN A 22 7.51 3.66 13.22
N GLU A 23 8.80 3.65 12.89
CA GLU A 23 9.63 2.45 12.82
C GLU A 23 9.45 1.50 14.02
N GLY A 24 9.20 0.23 13.71
CA GLY A 24 8.93 -0.85 14.67
C GLY A 24 7.55 -0.81 15.33
N GLY A 25 6.71 0.17 15.00
CA GLY A 25 5.30 0.23 15.41
C GLY A 25 4.39 -0.41 14.36
N GLY A 26 3.22 -0.87 14.78
CA GLY A 26 2.26 -1.49 13.87
C GLY A 26 0.80 -1.18 14.17
N GLN A 27 -0.05 -1.26 13.13
CA GLN A 27 -1.51 -1.26 13.24
C GLN A 27 -2.10 -2.51 12.60
N SER A 28 -2.81 -3.32 13.39
CA SER A 28 -3.67 -4.39 12.88
C SER A 28 -5.09 -3.87 12.71
N LEU A 29 -5.53 -3.73 11.46
CA LEU A 29 -6.78 -3.10 11.09
C LEU A 29 -7.82 -4.14 10.64
N LYS A 30 -8.97 -4.16 11.31
CA LYS A 30 -10.21 -4.86 10.92
C LYS A 30 -11.41 -3.91 10.78
N GLY A 31 -11.28 -2.66 11.22
CA GLY A 31 -12.28 -1.60 11.11
C GLY A 31 -11.91 -0.55 10.08
N LEU A 32 -12.12 0.73 10.43
CA LEU A 32 -11.83 1.89 9.59
C LEU A 32 -10.58 2.64 10.06
N ALA A 33 -9.66 2.93 9.13
CA ALA A 33 -8.54 3.84 9.36
C ALA A 33 -8.61 5.03 8.37
N LEU A 34 -8.51 6.25 8.89
CA LEU A 34 -8.46 7.47 8.07
C LEU A 34 -7.12 8.18 8.28
N ASN A 35 -6.47 8.61 7.21
CA ASN A 35 -5.26 9.45 7.23
C ASN A 35 -4.11 8.84 8.05
N THR A 36 -3.88 7.54 7.91
CA THR A 36 -2.73 6.89 8.58
C THR A 36 -1.42 7.31 7.90
N THR A 37 -0.41 7.67 8.67
CA THR A 37 0.95 7.97 8.15
C THR A 37 1.92 6.88 8.62
N LEU A 38 2.61 6.22 7.69
CA LEU A 38 3.60 5.18 7.96
C LEU A 38 5.01 5.73 7.74
N ASN A 39 5.74 6.00 8.83
CA ASN A 39 7.13 6.47 8.83
C ASN A 39 8.05 5.34 9.30
N GLY A 40 8.22 4.31 8.46
CA GLY A 40 8.92 3.07 8.83
C GLY A 40 8.06 2.05 9.57
N GLY A 41 6.81 2.40 9.90
CA GLY A 41 5.86 1.52 10.57
C GLY A 41 4.96 0.73 9.62
N GLU A 42 4.19 -0.18 10.19
CA GLU A 42 3.39 -1.14 9.42
C GLU A 42 1.87 -0.98 9.63
N GLN A 43 1.09 -1.13 8.55
CA GLN A 43 -0.36 -1.26 8.60
C GLN A 43 -0.80 -2.56 7.93
N TRP A 44 -1.29 -3.52 8.71
CA TRP A 44 -1.86 -4.76 8.20
C TRP A 44 -3.38 -4.67 8.16
N MET A 45 -3.93 -4.56 6.95
CA MET A 45 -5.37 -4.52 6.70
C MET A 45 -5.89 -5.93 6.51
N HIS A 46 -6.77 -6.37 7.40
CA HIS A 46 -7.40 -7.70 7.36
C HIS A 46 -8.75 -7.66 6.63
N GLU A 47 -9.37 -8.81 6.42
CA GLU A 47 -10.70 -8.92 5.83
C GLU A 47 -11.71 -7.95 6.47
N GLY A 48 -12.45 -7.21 5.63
CA GLY A 48 -13.43 -6.20 6.04
C GLY A 48 -12.82 -4.84 6.43
N ALA A 49 -11.50 -4.73 6.51
CA ALA A 49 -10.83 -3.46 6.80
C ALA A 49 -10.93 -2.47 5.63
N ILE A 50 -11.12 -1.21 5.99
CA ILE A 50 -11.08 -0.08 5.05
C ILE A 50 -10.06 0.94 5.56
N ALA A 51 -9.10 1.30 4.72
CA ALA A 51 -8.20 2.42 4.97
C ALA A 51 -8.35 3.47 3.86
N THR A 52 -8.45 4.74 4.25
CA THR A 52 -8.54 5.87 3.31
C THR A 52 -7.45 6.87 3.62
N GLY A 53 -6.71 7.29 2.58
CA GLY A 53 -5.70 8.33 2.72
C GLY A 53 -4.45 7.90 3.47
N THR A 54 -4.09 6.61 3.45
CA THR A 54 -2.81 6.18 4.02
C THR A 54 -1.66 6.79 3.23
N VAL A 55 -0.69 7.41 3.92
CA VAL A 55 0.55 7.92 3.35
C VAL A 55 1.70 7.03 3.82
N ILE A 56 2.42 6.43 2.87
CA ILE A 56 3.54 5.52 3.13
C ILE A 56 4.83 6.25 2.81
N ASN A 57 5.57 6.63 3.86
CA ASN A 57 6.87 7.30 3.77
C ASN A 57 8.01 6.29 3.97
N ASP A 58 9.25 6.76 4.04
CA ASP A 58 10.49 5.96 4.13
C ASP A 58 10.31 4.69 4.97
N LYS A 59 10.55 3.53 4.34
CA LYS A 59 10.43 2.16 4.91
C LYS A 59 9.06 1.78 5.48
N GLY A 60 8.04 2.61 5.33
CA GLY A 60 6.68 2.28 5.73
C GLY A 60 6.13 1.14 4.88
N TRP A 61 5.22 0.35 5.45
CA TRP A 61 4.65 -0.81 4.76
C TRP A 61 3.16 -0.97 5.01
N GLN A 62 2.36 -0.93 3.94
CA GLN A 62 0.94 -1.22 3.99
C GLN A 62 0.66 -2.57 3.32
N VAL A 63 0.05 -3.49 4.05
CA VAL A 63 -0.36 -4.81 3.55
C VAL A 63 -1.88 -4.86 3.44
N VAL A 64 -2.39 -4.91 2.21
CA VAL A 64 -3.82 -5.04 1.91
C VAL A 64 -4.14 -6.51 1.68
N LYS A 65 -4.65 -7.22 2.70
CA LYS A 65 -4.95 -8.67 2.61
C LYS A 65 -6.25 -8.92 1.83
N PRO A 66 -6.52 -10.18 1.41
CA PRO A 66 -7.79 -10.52 0.77
C PRO A 66 -9.00 -10.04 1.58
N GLY A 67 -9.99 -9.47 0.87
CA GLY A 67 -11.19 -8.87 1.48
C GLY A 67 -11.00 -7.50 2.16
N ALA A 68 -9.78 -6.94 2.16
CA ALA A 68 -9.52 -5.56 2.59
C ALA A 68 -9.55 -4.59 1.40
N VAL A 69 -9.85 -3.31 1.68
CA VAL A 69 -9.88 -2.24 0.68
C VAL A 69 -9.08 -1.02 1.15
N ALA A 70 -8.00 -0.70 0.42
CA ALA A 70 -7.27 0.56 0.59
C ALA A 70 -7.69 1.56 -0.48
N THR A 71 -7.96 2.80 -0.08
CA THR A 71 -8.38 3.89 -0.97
C THR A 71 -7.47 5.09 -0.81
N ASP A 72 -7.17 5.75 -1.93
CA ASP A 72 -6.45 7.03 -1.95
C ASP A 72 -5.09 6.93 -1.21
N THR A 73 -4.40 5.80 -1.36
CA THR A 73 -3.09 5.59 -0.74
C THR A 73 -2.02 6.35 -1.52
N VAL A 74 -1.12 7.04 -0.80
CA VAL A 74 0.05 7.71 -1.38
C VAL A 74 1.30 6.94 -0.99
N VAL A 75 2.07 6.49 -1.98
CA VAL A 75 3.26 5.65 -1.77
C VAL A 75 4.52 6.41 -2.16
N ASN A 76 5.44 6.60 -1.21
CA ASN A 76 6.69 7.36 -1.37
C ASN A 76 7.97 6.52 -1.11
N THR A 77 7.84 5.21 -0.94
CA THR A 77 8.96 4.28 -0.66
C THR A 77 8.71 2.90 -1.28
N GLY A 78 9.76 2.09 -1.36
CA GLY A 78 9.75 0.68 -1.75
C GLY A 78 10.47 0.38 -3.07
N ALA A 79 10.73 1.39 -3.91
CA ALA A 79 11.41 1.26 -5.19
C ALA A 79 12.90 1.68 -5.16
N GLU A 80 13.48 1.88 -3.98
CA GLU A 80 14.88 2.35 -3.83
C GLU A 80 15.91 1.36 -4.40
N GLY A 81 15.55 0.07 -4.48
CA GLY A 81 16.37 -0.98 -5.10
C GLY A 81 16.26 -1.06 -6.63
N GLY A 82 15.41 -0.24 -7.25
CA GLY A 82 15.17 -0.22 -8.69
C GLY A 82 14.13 -1.24 -9.19
N PRO A 83 13.96 -1.38 -10.52
CA PRO A 83 12.91 -2.16 -11.16
C PRO A 83 12.79 -3.61 -10.66
N ASP A 84 13.94 -4.26 -10.51
CA ASP A 84 14.05 -5.68 -10.20
C ASP A 84 13.95 -5.98 -8.70
N ALA A 85 13.90 -4.95 -7.85
CA ALA A 85 13.79 -5.11 -6.41
C ALA A 85 12.35 -5.46 -6.04
N GLU A 86 12.04 -6.75 -5.87
CA GLU A 86 10.81 -7.22 -5.24
C GLU A 86 10.82 -6.98 -3.72
N ASN A 87 11.00 -5.72 -3.30
CA ASN A 87 10.92 -5.32 -1.90
C ASN A 87 9.49 -5.51 -1.38
N GLY A 88 9.21 -6.71 -0.88
CA GLY A 88 7.90 -7.09 -0.35
C GLY A 88 7.61 -6.56 1.04
N ASP A 89 8.55 -5.86 1.68
CA ASP A 89 8.53 -5.40 3.07
C ASP A 89 8.45 -3.86 3.22
N THR A 90 8.28 -3.13 2.11
CA THR A 90 8.09 -1.66 2.09
C THR A 90 7.12 -1.27 0.98
N GLY A 91 6.59 -0.04 1.03
CA GLY A 91 5.60 0.44 0.06
C GLY A 91 4.21 -0.17 0.28
N GLN A 92 3.45 -0.38 -0.80
CA GLN A 92 2.11 -0.97 -0.73
C GLN A 92 2.09 -2.38 -1.33
N PHE A 93 1.74 -3.38 -0.53
CA PHE A 93 1.59 -4.77 -0.96
C PHE A 93 0.11 -5.18 -1.00
N VAL A 94 -0.41 -5.45 -2.20
CA VAL A 94 -1.84 -5.63 -2.47
C VAL A 94 -2.15 -7.08 -2.81
N ARG A 95 -2.84 -7.77 -1.89
CA ARG A 95 -3.52 -9.05 -2.10
C ARG A 95 -5.05 -8.93 -2.08
N GLY A 96 -5.57 -7.81 -1.58
CA GLY A 96 -6.98 -7.42 -1.63
C GLY A 96 -7.23 -6.40 -2.74
N ASN A 97 -7.88 -5.29 -2.41
CA ASN A 97 -8.21 -4.24 -3.36
C ASN A 97 -7.55 -2.91 -2.98
N ALA A 98 -6.87 -2.28 -3.94
CA ALA A 98 -6.38 -0.91 -3.83
C ALA A 98 -7.08 -0.04 -4.89
N VAL A 99 -7.55 1.14 -4.51
CA VAL A 99 -8.30 2.04 -5.41
C VAL A 99 -7.73 3.45 -5.31
N ARG A 100 -7.46 4.09 -6.45
CA ARG A 100 -6.90 5.45 -6.52
C ARG A 100 -5.55 5.58 -5.81
N THR A 101 -4.69 4.57 -5.92
CA THR A 101 -3.33 4.67 -5.40
C THR A 101 -2.54 5.68 -6.24
N THR A 102 -1.81 6.57 -5.56
CA THR A 102 -0.79 7.43 -6.15
C THR A 102 0.59 6.93 -5.76
N ILE A 103 1.42 6.62 -6.75
CA ILE A 103 2.79 6.17 -6.57
C ILE A 103 3.71 7.31 -6.99
N ASN A 104 4.40 7.89 -6.02
CA ASN A 104 5.37 8.96 -6.25
C ASN A 104 6.77 8.40 -6.52
N LYS A 105 7.74 9.30 -6.71
CA LYS A 105 9.15 8.94 -6.78
C LYS A 105 9.55 8.05 -5.60
N ASN A 106 10.28 6.98 -5.90
CA ASN A 106 10.70 5.90 -4.99
C ASN A 106 9.54 5.06 -4.43
N GLY A 107 8.29 5.34 -4.77
CA GLY A 107 7.14 4.56 -4.37
C GLY A 107 7.05 3.24 -5.12
N ARG A 108 6.66 2.17 -4.42
CA ARG A 108 6.33 0.88 -5.04
C ARG A 108 4.97 0.34 -4.60
N GLN A 109 4.13 0.01 -5.58
CA GLN A 109 2.95 -0.83 -5.35
C GLN A 109 3.20 -2.21 -5.98
N ILE A 110 3.06 -3.26 -5.18
CA ILE A 110 3.08 -4.65 -5.67
C ILE A 110 1.65 -5.19 -5.62
N VAL A 111 1.09 -5.48 -6.79
CA VAL A 111 -0.20 -6.14 -6.96
C VAL A 111 0.05 -7.64 -7.11
N ALA A 112 -0.10 -8.40 -6.03
CA ALA A 112 0.12 -9.84 -6.01
C ALA A 112 -0.94 -10.59 -6.85
N ALA A 113 -0.75 -11.89 -7.10
CA ALA A 113 -1.57 -12.70 -8.02
C ALA A 113 -3.10 -12.63 -7.81
N GLU A 114 -3.55 -12.43 -6.56
CA GLU A 114 -4.98 -12.31 -6.20
C GLU A 114 -5.42 -10.86 -5.96
N GLY A 115 -4.46 -9.93 -5.99
CA GLY A 115 -4.69 -8.51 -5.75
C GLY A 115 -5.27 -7.80 -6.96
N THR A 116 -6.05 -6.75 -6.71
CA THR A 116 -6.52 -5.82 -7.73
C THR A 116 -6.14 -4.39 -7.33
N ALA A 117 -5.51 -3.66 -8.25
CA ALA A 117 -5.33 -2.22 -8.15
C ALA A 117 -6.16 -1.53 -9.23
N ASN A 118 -7.00 -0.57 -8.86
CA ASN A 118 -7.87 0.15 -9.79
C ASN A 118 -7.58 1.67 -9.74
N THR A 119 -7.47 2.29 -10.92
CA THR A 119 -7.21 3.73 -11.09
C THR A 119 -5.88 4.14 -10.44
N THR A 120 -4.78 3.49 -10.81
CA THR A 120 -3.47 3.79 -10.21
C THR A 120 -2.75 4.88 -11.00
N MET A 121 -2.23 5.92 -10.32
CA MET A 121 -1.39 6.95 -10.93
C MET A 121 0.07 6.72 -10.55
N VAL A 122 0.96 6.58 -11.53
CA VAL A 122 2.39 6.34 -11.31
C VAL A 122 3.21 7.50 -11.86
N TYR A 123 3.82 8.29 -10.98
CA TYR A 123 4.68 9.41 -11.34
C TYR A 123 6.12 8.98 -11.61
N ALA A 124 6.90 9.88 -12.21
CA ALA A 124 8.32 9.68 -12.51
C ALA A 124 9.12 9.13 -11.31
N GLY A 125 9.76 7.98 -11.53
CA GLY A 125 10.53 7.25 -10.53
C GLY A 125 9.71 6.42 -9.53
N GLY A 126 8.41 6.28 -9.74
CA GLY A 126 7.56 5.31 -9.05
C GLY A 126 7.32 4.06 -9.89
N ASP A 127 7.08 2.94 -9.23
CA ASP A 127 6.94 1.63 -9.85
C ASP A 127 5.66 0.91 -9.40
N GLN A 128 4.94 0.33 -10.36
CA GLN A 128 3.88 -0.65 -10.10
C GLN A 128 4.29 -2.03 -10.62
N THR A 129 4.33 -3.03 -9.76
CA THR A 129 4.59 -4.43 -10.13
C THR A 129 3.28 -5.21 -10.12
N VAL A 130 2.96 -5.90 -11.21
CA VAL A 130 1.65 -6.52 -11.44
C VAL A 130 1.82 -8.02 -11.68
N HIS A 131 1.49 -8.82 -10.66
CA HIS A 131 1.27 -10.26 -10.76
C HIS A 131 -0.23 -10.60 -10.79
N GLY A 132 -1.09 -9.71 -10.28
CA GLY A 132 -2.56 -9.82 -10.32
C GLY A 132 -3.17 -8.91 -11.38
N TYR A 133 -4.12 -8.06 -10.98
CA TYR A 133 -4.89 -7.21 -11.91
C TYR A 133 -4.64 -5.72 -11.63
N ALA A 134 -4.09 -5.01 -12.61
CA ALA A 134 -4.01 -3.56 -12.61
C ALA A 134 -5.00 -3.00 -13.64
N LEU A 135 -6.01 -2.28 -13.16
CA LEU A 135 -7.08 -1.70 -13.97
C LEU A 135 -6.92 -0.18 -13.98
N ASP A 136 -7.00 0.44 -15.15
CA ASP A 136 -6.97 1.90 -15.36
C ASP A 136 -5.70 2.54 -14.77
N THR A 137 -4.53 1.99 -15.09
CA THR A 137 -3.25 2.57 -14.65
C THR A 137 -2.81 3.70 -15.58
N THR A 138 -2.53 4.88 -15.01
CA THR A 138 -1.94 6.02 -15.71
C THR A 138 -0.46 6.17 -15.35
N LEU A 139 0.42 6.10 -16.35
CA LEU A 139 1.86 6.30 -16.19
C LEU A 139 2.23 7.74 -16.56
N ASN A 140 2.47 8.57 -15.55
CA ASN A 140 2.97 9.95 -15.69
C ASN A 140 4.50 9.99 -15.49
N GLY A 141 5.21 9.25 -16.34
CA GLY A 141 6.66 9.10 -16.31
C GLY A 141 7.20 8.00 -15.39
N GLY A 142 6.32 7.30 -14.65
CA GLY A 142 6.67 6.11 -13.87
C GLY A 142 6.59 4.81 -14.67
N ASN A 143 6.81 3.67 -14.00
CA ASN A 143 6.85 2.36 -14.65
C ASN A 143 5.75 1.42 -14.16
N GLN A 144 5.33 0.53 -15.05
CA GLN A 144 4.53 -0.64 -14.72
C GLN A 144 5.23 -1.90 -15.26
N TYR A 145 5.42 -2.88 -14.38
CA TYR A 145 6.03 -4.17 -14.68
C TYR A 145 4.95 -5.25 -14.58
N VAL A 146 4.51 -5.79 -15.71
CA VAL A 146 3.52 -6.86 -15.75
C VAL A 146 4.23 -8.20 -15.83
N HIS A 147 4.15 -8.99 -14.76
CA HIS A 147 4.81 -10.29 -14.65
C HIS A 147 3.93 -11.41 -15.20
N ASN A 148 4.50 -12.61 -15.34
CA ASN A 148 3.76 -13.78 -15.80
C ASN A 148 2.51 -14.03 -14.92
N GLY A 149 1.34 -14.09 -15.56
CA GLY A 149 0.03 -14.23 -14.90
C GLY A 149 -0.65 -12.90 -14.53
N GLY A 150 0.09 -11.78 -14.56
CA GLY A 150 -0.46 -10.45 -14.35
C GLY A 150 -1.22 -9.93 -15.57
N THR A 151 -2.23 -9.11 -15.32
CA THR A 151 -2.98 -8.39 -16.35
C THR A 151 -2.99 -6.90 -16.03
N ALA A 152 -2.67 -6.09 -17.04
CA ALA A 152 -2.88 -4.65 -17.01
C ALA A 152 -3.83 -4.25 -18.14
N SER A 153 -4.86 -3.47 -17.83
CA SER A 153 -5.87 -2.98 -18.79
C SER A 153 -6.31 -1.57 -18.49
#